data_AF-A0A964QHR8-F1
#
_entry.id   AF-A0A964QHR8-F1
#
_cell.length_a   1.000
_cell.length_b   1.000
_cell.length_c   1.000
_cell.angle_alpha   90.00
_cell.angle_beta   90.00
_cell.angle_gamma   90.00
#
_symmetry.space_group_name_H-M   'P 1'
#
loop_
_entity.id
_entity.type
_entity.pdbx_description
1 polymer ?
#
loop_
_entity_poly.entity_id
_entity_poly.type
_entity_poly.pdbx_seq_one_letter_code
_entity_poly.pdbx_strand_id
1 'polypeptide(L)'
;MQGLLQAVLKEGRESVFSWASPRTSSGGRRIYINVHARPITDQGGQITGALILREDTTELKHQEEQLELATAGYQSLSSIPYFVVVLWDGAGNFLDISPHIVDWIGLSAEALRTDPRLGWHQVHPEDLAALEQIHARALTGQVIRDFEFRYQGKAGDYRWASGVFYPLADPQGVVYNLQAVLQDITERKRAEVDRAQLETQLHQVSKLEAVSQLSAGVAHNFNNILQVILGNIELALLDTPEALRFPLQEAELATQRGAEVVRQLTAFTRTPYRSHHSAVDLREVMDLVVARRRQSFDPHLAVRLDAPPSLVIAGEAGSLEQACFNLCLNARDAVEEHRPAAPLIHLALRQVETAGLEQPPPPDAGPGPYAQLQVADNGAGMDEATRERIFKPFFTTKEVGKGLGMGLATAYGIVREHQGWIECQSAPGAGACFSIFLPLGHPHPEQAPAPPDGQAIVLIEDESLVRDTVARLLKRAGYRVYEAADGVEGLELFGQLGARSTWCSSTWPYRGCRANR
;
A
#
# COMPACT_ATOMS: atom_id res chain seq x y z
N MET A 1 -68.30 9.84 37.61
CA MET A 1 -69.10 10.64 38.57
C MET A 1 -70.41 9.97 38.94
N GLN A 2 -71.29 9.60 38.00
CA GLN A 2 -72.55 8.89 38.31
C GLN A 2 -72.32 7.58 39.09
N GLY A 3 -71.35 6.74 38.68
CA GLY A 3 -71.03 5.51 39.42
C GLY A 3 -70.46 5.74 40.83
N LEU A 4 -69.69 6.81 41.03
CA LEU A 4 -69.12 7.17 42.34
C LEU A 4 -70.20 7.69 43.30
N LEU A 5 -71.12 8.54 42.82
CA LEU A 5 -72.26 8.98 43.62
C LEU A 5 -73.21 7.83 43.93
N GLN A 6 -73.37 6.87 43.02
CA GLN A 6 -74.16 5.67 43.27
C GLN A 6 -73.56 4.80 44.38
N ALA A 7 -72.26 4.51 44.33
CA ALA A 7 -71.57 3.72 45.37
C ALA A 7 -71.66 4.38 46.76
N VAL A 8 -71.54 5.71 46.81
CA VAL A 8 -71.54 6.45 48.08
C VAL A 8 -72.96 6.62 48.63
N LEU A 9 -73.93 6.98 47.79
CA LEU A 9 -75.30 7.31 48.23
C LEU A 9 -76.21 6.08 48.37
N LYS A 10 -75.95 4.98 47.65
CA LYS A 10 -76.77 3.77 47.73
C LYS A 10 -76.14 2.64 48.54
N GLU A 11 -74.82 2.48 48.45
CA GLU A 11 -74.11 1.36 49.09
C GLU A 11 -73.38 1.78 50.37
N GLY A 12 -73.34 3.08 50.69
CA GLY A 12 -72.65 3.59 51.88
C GLY A 12 -71.14 3.36 51.86
N ARG A 13 -70.54 3.13 50.69
CA ARG A 13 -69.11 2.85 50.54
C ARG A 13 -68.34 4.13 50.27
N GLU A 14 -67.22 4.31 50.97
CA GLU A 14 -66.24 5.32 50.58
C GLU A 14 -65.66 4.97 49.21
N SER A 15 -65.46 5.99 48.36
CA SER A 15 -64.94 5.79 47.01
C SER A 15 -63.97 6.90 46.63
N VAL A 16 -62.85 6.50 46.02
CA VAL A 16 -61.86 7.40 45.46
C VAL A 16 -61.86 7.25 43.94
N PHE A 17 -61.79 8.36 43.23
CA PHE A 17 -61.75 8.38 41.78
C PHE A 17 -60.77 9.44 41.27
N SER A 18 -59.85 9.00 40.40
CA SER A 18 -58.89 9.85 39.71
C SER A 18 -59.21 9.86 38.22
N TRP A 19 -59.21 11.04 37.59
CA TRP A 19 -59.33 11.11 36.13
C TRP A 19 -57.98 10.85 35.46
N ALA A 20 -57.97 9.99 34.44
CA ALA A 20 -56.79 9.73 33.60
C ALA A 20 -56.43 10.88 32.64
N SER A 21 -57.23 11.95 32.57
CA SER A 21 -56.98 13.10 31.70
C SER A 21 -57.40 14.40 32.38
N PRO A 22 -56.69 15.51 32.15
CA PRO A 22 -56.92 16.74 32.88
C PRO A 22 -58.23 17.41 32.44
N ARG A 23 -58.92 18.04 33.39
CA ARG A 23 -60.19 18.74 33.21
C ARG A 23 -59.96 20.23 33.07
N THR A 24 -60.79 20.89 32.27
CA THR A 24 -60.77 22.35 32.15
C THR A 24 -61.52 22.95 33.34
N SER A 25 -60.81 23.71 34.18
CA SER A 25 -61.40 24.54 35.23
C SER A 25 -62.27 25.65 34.62
N SER A 26 -63.11 26.30 35.44
CA SER A 26 -63.93 27.44 35.01
C SER A 26 -63.11 28.62 34.48
N GLY A 27 -61.83 28.74 34.86
CA GLY A 27 -60.89 29.73 34.35
C GLY A 27 -60.08 29.28 33.12
N GLY A 28 -60.43 28.15 32.49
CA GLY A 28 -59.75 27.65 31.28
C GLY A 28 -58.47 26.85 31.52
N ARG A 29 -57.95 26.78 32.76
CA ARG A 29 -56.76 25.97 33.10
C ARG A 29 -57.08 24.48 33.09
N ARG A 30 -56.20 23.67 32.51
CA ARG A 30 -56.26 22.20 32.60
C ARG A 30 -55.72 21.74 33.95
N ILE A 31 -56.50 20.98 34.71
CA ILE A 31 -56.17 20.48 36.05
C ILE A 31 -56.45 18.99 36.20
N TYR A 32 -55.57 18.28 36.91
CA TYR A 32 -55.82 16.92 37.37
C TYR A 32 -56.48 16.97 38.74
N ILE A 33 -57.52 16.16 38.95
CA ILE A 33 -58.31 16.18 40.18
C ILE A 33 -58.45 14.76 40.72
N ASN A 34 -58.21 14.59 42.02
CA ASN A 34 -58.62 13.41 42.76
C ASN A 34 -59.92 13.72 43.51
N VAL A 35 -60.90 12.83 43.40
CA VAL A 35 -62.18 12.97 44.11
C VAL A 35 -62.29 11.89 45.16
N HIS A 36 -62.44 12.33 46.41
CA HIS A 36 -62.79 11.49 47.53
C HIS A 36 -64.25 11.75 47.88
N ALA A 37 -65.05 10.69 47.93
CA ALA A 37 -66.44 10.80 48.34
C ALA A 37 -66.75 9.82 49.48
N ARG A 38 -67.40 10.36 50.51
CA ARG A 38 -67.81 9.62 51.71
C ARG A 38 -69.28 9.88 52.02
N PRO A 39 -70.04 8.87 52.49
CA PRO A 39 -71.44 9.07 52.87
C PRO A 39 -71.53 9.91 54.15
N ILE A 40 -72.56 10.73 54.23
CA ILE A 40 -72.95 11.44 55.45
C ILE A 40 -74.22 10.75 55.97
N THR A 41 -74.21 10.33 57.23
CA THR A 41 -75.34 9.66 57.88
C THR A 41 -75.94 10.51 58.99
N ASP A 42 -77.23 10.35 59.26
CA ASP A 42 -77.88 10.91 60.43
C ASP A 42 -77.59 10.11 61.72
N GLN A 43 -78.16 10.54 62.86
CA GLN A 43 -78.01 9.85 64.15
C GLN A 43 -78.64 8.44 64.17
N GLY A 44 -79.51 8.13 63.20
CA GLY A 44 -80.12 6.80 63.01
C GLY A 44 -79.35 5.89 62.03
N GLY A 45 -78.23 6.36 61.46
CA GLY A 45 -77.42 5.61 60.50
C GLY A 45 -77.93 5.65 59.05
N GLN A 46 -78.96 6.45 58.74
CA GLN A 46 -79.46 6.60 57.38
C GLN A 46 -78.59 7.59 56.59
N ILE A 47 -78.19 7.22 55.36
CA ILE A 47 -77.40 8.10 54.48
C ILE A 47 -78.27 9.29 54.06
N THR A 48 -77.87 10.49 54.47
CA THR A 48 -78.56 11.75 54.18
C THR A 48 -77.85 12.59 53.11
N GLY A 49 -76.58 12.26 52.80
CA GLY A 49 -75.83 12.94 51.76
C GLY A 49 -74.47 12.32 51.47
N ALA A 50 -73.65 13.04 50.70
CA ALA A 50 -72.26 12.69 50.43
C ALA A 50 -71.35 13.91 50.61
N LEU A 51 -70.25 13.73 51.33
CA LEU A 51 -69.15 14.68 51.35
C LEU A 51 -68.26 14.40 50.15
N ILE A 52 -68.00 15.41 49.32
CA ILE A 52 -67.13 15.31 48.15
C ILE A 52 -65.95 16.26 48.35
N LEU A 53 -64.76 15.70 48.48
CA LEU A 53 -63.50 16.42 48.48
C LEU A 53 -62.87 16.31 47.10
N ARG A 54 -62.42 17.44 46.56
CA ARG A 54 -61.69 17.52 45.29
C ARG A 54 -60.32 18.09 45.58
N GLU A 55 -59.30 17.30 45.31
CA GLU A 55 -57.90 17.70 45.46
C GLU A 55 -57.31 17.98 44.09
N ASP A 56 -56.74 19.17 43.90
CA ASP A 56 -55.97 19.50 42.70
C ASP A 56 -54.60 18.82 42.82
N THR A 57 -54.34 17.88 41.92
CA THR A 57 -53.11 17.08 41.87
C THR A 57 -52.25 17.41 40.65
N THR A 58 -52.52 18.56 40.01
CA THR A 58 -51.86 18.95 38.75
C THR A 58 -50.34 19.06 38.89
N GLU A 59 -49.86 19.65 39.98
CA GLU A 59 -48.41 19.83 40.21
C GLU A 59 -47.71 18.48 40.42
N LEU A 60 -48.28 17.62 41.26
CA LEU A 60 -47.77 16.27 41.48
C LEU A 60 -47.74 15.46 40.18
N LYS A 61 -48.82 15.52 39.38
CA LYS A 61 -48.89 14.83 38.09
C LYS A 61 -47.84 15.33 37.10
N HIS A 62 -47.60 16.63 37.04
CA HIS A 62 -46.54 17.16 36.20
C HIS A 62 -45.14 16.75 36.68
N GLN A 63 -44.88 16.72 37.99
CA GLN A 63 -43.60 16.24 38.52
C GLN A 63 -43.38 14.75 38.21
N GLU A 64 -44.41 13.91 38.35
CA GLU A 64 -44.38 12.49 37.95
C GLU A 64 -44.09 12.34 36.45
N GLU A 65 -44.84 13.05 35.59
CA GLU A 65 -44.64 13.03 34.14
C GLU A 65 -43.22 13.48 33.76
N GLN A 66 -42.69 14.54 34.38
CA GLN A 66 -41.31 15.01 34.14
C GLN A 66 -40.27 13.99 34.59
N LEU A 67 -40.47 13.34 35.74
CA LEU A 67 -39.58 12.30 36.23
C LEU A 67 -39.60 11.06 35.32
N GLU A 68 -40.79 10.65 34.86
CA GLU A 68 -40.95 9.57 33.88
C GLU A 68 -40.24 9.89 32.56
N LEU A 69 -40.43 11.10 32.03
CA LEU A 69 -39.75 11.58 30.81
C LEU A 69 -38.22 11.60 31.00
N ALA A 70 -37.72 12.12 32.13
CA ALA A 70 -36.30 12.15 32.43
C ALA A 70 -35.70 10.74 32.57
N THR A 71 -36.41 9.84 33.25
CA THR A 71 -36.01 8.44 33.45
C THR A 71 -35.97 7.69 32.12
N ALA A 72 -37.00 7.84 31.28
CA ALA A 72 -37.05 7.25 29.95
C ALA A 72 -35.93 7.79 29.05
N GLY A 73 -35.62 9.08 29.14
CA GLY A 73 -34.49 9.70 28.44
C GLY A 73 -33.14 9.11 28.85
N TYR A 74 -32.90 8.97 30.15
CA TYR A 74 -31.67 8.36 30.68
C TYR A 74 -31.53 6.88 30.28
N GLN A 75 -32.60 6.10 30.39
CA GLN A 75 -32.63 4.70 29.97
C GLN A 75 -32.35 4.56 28.46
N SER A 76 -32.87 5.48 27.64
CA SER A 76 -32.61 5.49 26.20
C SER A 76 -31.14 5.78 25.90
N LEU A 77 -30.53 6.77 26.57
CA LEU A 77 -29.11 7.12 26.38
C LEU A 77 -28.17 6.00 26.84
N SER A 78 -28.43 5.42 28.02
CA SER A 78 -27.63 4.31 28.57
C SER A 78 -27.75 3.02 27.75
N SER A 79 -28.80 2.89 26.93
CA SER A 79 -29.06 1.77 26.02
C SER A 79 -28.53 2.00 24.61
N ILE A 80 -27.76 3.06 24.34
CA ILE A 80 -27.10 3.25 23.04
C ILE A 80 -25.89 2.29 22.98
N PRO A 81 -25.80 1.35 22.01
CA PRO A 81 -24.73 0.34 21.96
C PRO A 81 -23.31 0.90 21.74
N TYR A 82 -23.22 2.20 21.49
CA TYR A 82 -21.98 2.89 21.18
C TYR A 82 -21.19 3.30 22.44
N PHE A 83 -21.88 3.46 23.56
CA PHE A 83 -21.29 3.88 24.82
C PHE A 83 -21.59 2.89 25.93
N VAL A 84 -20.63 2.74 26.84
CA VAL A 84 -20.84 2.08 28.12
C VAL A 84 -20.89 3.17 29.19
N VAL A 85 -22.04 3.29 29.85
CA VAL A 85 -22.23 4.19 30.99
C VAL A 85 -22.18 3.35 32.26
N VAL A 86 -21.39 3.80 33.23
CA VAL A 86 -21.27 3.11 34.52
C VAL A 86 -21.34 4.16 35.63
N LEU A 87 -22.09 3.86 36.68
CA LEU A 87 -22.25 4.71 37.85
C LEU A 87 -21.93 3.91 39.10
N TRP A 88 -21.08 4.45 39.97
CA TRP A 88 -20.77 3.83 41.26
C TRP A 88 -20.74 4.85 42.39
N ASP A 89 -20.88 4.35 43.61
CA ASP A 89 -20.80 5.13 44.85
C ASP A 89 -19.35 5.38 45.30
N GLY A 90 -19.15 6.22 46.32
CA GLY A 90 -17.82 6.48 46.89
C GLY A 90 -17.12 5.26 47.51
N ALA A 91 -17.80 4.12 47.67
CA ALA A 91 -17.21 2.86 48.14
C ALA A 91 -16.80 1.92 46.98
N GLY A 92 -17.10 2.29 45.73
CA GLY A 92 -16.77 1.52 44.54
C GLY A 92 -17.83 0.50 44.12
N ASN A 93 -19.05 0.55 44.69
CA ASN A 93 -20.14 -0.33 44.29
C ASN A 93 -20.89 0.25 43.10
N PHE A 94 -21.12 -0.56 42.07
CA PHE A 94 -21.90 -0.14 40.90
C PHE A 94 -23.38 0.07 41.26
N LEU A 95 -23.84 1.31 41.15
CA LEU A 95 -25.24 1.70 41.26
C LEU A 95 -25.99 1.43 39.96
N ASP A 96 -25.35 1.75 38.82
CA ASP A 96 -25.91 1.47 37.50
C ASP A 96 -24.83 1.09 36.49
N ILE A 97 -25.19 0.23 35.53
CA ILE A 97 -24.30 -0.26 34.48
C ILE A 97 -25.12 -0.42 33.20
N SER A 98 -24.67 0.20 32.11
CA SER A 98 -25.25 0.05 30.78
C SER A 98 -25.38 -1.44 30.40
N PRO A 99 -26.51 -1.85 29.80
CA PRO A 99 -26.75 -3.25 29.43
C PRO A 99 -25.75 -3.79 28.39
N HIS A 100 -25.18 -2.91 27.55
CA HIS A 100 -24.21 -3.25 26.50
C HIS A 100 -22.81 -3.61 27.03
N ILE A 101 -22.57 -3.50 28.33
CA ILE A 101 -21.31 -3.95 28.96
C ILE A 101 -21.01 -5.43 28.63
N VAL A 102 -22.06 -6.25 28.49
CA VAL A 102 -21.95 -7.68 28.18
C VAL A 102 -21.36 -7.89 26.79
N ASP A 103 -21.73 -7.04 25.83
CA ASP A 103 -21.22 -7.15 24.46
C ASP A 103 -19.77 -6.67 24.36
N TRP A 104 -19.37 -5.71 25.20
CA TRP A 104 -18.01 -5.22 25.27
C TRP A 104 -17.05 -6.23 25.90
N ILE A 105 -17.30 -6.62 27.15
CA ILE A 105 -16.31 -7.37 27.97
C ILE A 105 -16.76 -8.80 28.30
N GLY A 106 -17.97 -9.21 27.91
CA GLY A 106 -18.48 -10.56 28.15
C GLY A 106 -19.02 -10.81 29.56
N LEU A 107 -18.95 -9.83 30.47
CA LEU A 107 -19.42 -9.94 31.86
C LEU A 107 -20.82 -9.33 32.02
N SER A 108 -21.69 -9.99 32.77
CA SER A 108 -23.02 -9.46 33.09
C SER A 108 -22.94 -8.29 34.08
N ALA A 109 -23.88 -7.35 33.99
CA ALA A 109 -24.00 -6.27 34.97
C ALA A 109 -24.17 -6.82 36.41
N GLU A 110 -24.83 -7.97 36.57
CA GLU A 110 -24.99 -8.64 37.86
C GLU A 110 -23.66 -9.19 38.41
N ALA A 111 -22.82 -9.77 37.56
CA ALA A 111 -21.49 -10.23 37.95
C ALA A 111 -20.61 -9.05 38.42
N LEU A 112 -20.64 -7.93 37.68
CA LEU A 112 -19.91 -6.72 38.05
C LEU A 112 -20.43 -6.08 39.35
N ARG A 113 -21.75 -6.11 39.60
CA ARG A 113 -22.32 -5.64 40.88
C ARG A 113 -21.91 -6.55 42.05
N THR A 114 -21.75 -7.85 41.81
CA THR A 114 -21.35 -8.83 42.84
C THR A 114 -19.87 -8.69 43.19
N ASP A 115 -19.01 -8.53 42.18
CA ASP A 115 -17.59 -8.27 42.37
C ASP A 115 -17.11 -7.14 41.43
N PRO A 116 -17.09 -5.89 41.93
CA PRO A 116 -16.65 -4.74 41.15
C PRO A 116 -15.20 -4.83 40.65
N ARG A 117 -14.36 -5.67 41.27
CA ARG A 117 -12.95 -5.85 40.87
C ARG A 117 -12.81 -6.52 39.51
N LEU A 118 -13.82 -7.29 39.08
CA LEU A 118 -13.84 -7.93 37.77
C LEU A 118 -13.72 -6.92 36.63
N GLY A 119 -14.29 -5.72 36.76
CA GLY A 119 -14.14 -4.66 35.77
C GLY A 119 -12.69 -4.18 35.62
N TRP A 120 -11.98 -4.06 36.74
CA TRP A 120 -10.56 -3.66 36.76
C TRP A 120 -9.63 -4.75 36.22
N HIS A 121 -9.97 -6.03 36.41
CA HIS A 121 -9.22 -7.14 35.83
C HIS A 121 -9.27 -7.20 34.30
N GLN A 122 -10.28 -6.57 33.67
CA GLN A 122 -10.35 -6.49 32.21
C GLN A 122 -9.45 -5.41 31.64
N VAL A 123 -8.83 -4.55 32.45
CA VAL A 123 -7.89 -3.53 31.97
C VAL A 123 -6.55 -4.18 31.64
N HIS A 124 -5.94 -3.77 30.54
CA HIS A 124 -4.61 -4.27 30.16
C HIS A 124 -3.60 -3.95 31.28
N PRO A 125 -2.72 -4.90 31.68
CA PRO A 125 -1.83 -4.74 32.82
C PRO A 125 -0.94 -3.49 32.77
N GLU A 126 -0.47 -3.11 31.58
CA GLU A 126 0.35 -1.89 31.38
C GLU A 126 -0.43 -0.58 31.61
N ASP A 127 -1.75 -0.59 31.44
CA ASP A 127 -2.58 0.61 31.54
C ASP A 127 -3.22 0.77 32.92
N LEU A 128 -3.22 -0.28 33.74
CA LEU A 128 -3.90 -0.35 35.04
C LEU A 128 -3.44 0.76 35.99
N ALA A 129 -2.13 0.91 36.20
CA ALA A 129 -1.58 1.89 37.13
C ALA A 129 -1.90 3.34 36.72
N ALA A 130 -1.91 3.62 35.41
CA ALA A 130 -2.25 4.94 34.89
C ALA A 130 -3.75 5.22 35.07
N LEU A 131 -4.60 4.23 34.80
CA LEU A 131 -6.05 4.35 34.97
C LEU A 131 -6.46 4.52 36.43
N GLU A 132 -5.81 3.82 37.36
CA GLU A 132 -6.03 3.99 38.81
C GLU A 132 -5.71 5.41 39.28
N GLN A 133 -4.62 6.01 38.81
CA GLN A 133 -4.26 7.40 39.13
C GLN A 133 -5.31 8.39 38.59
N ILE A 134 -5.80 8.14 37.37
CA ILE A 134 -6.84 8.95 36.75
C ILE A 134 -8.16 8.83 37.52
N HIS A 135 -8.52 7.63 37.93
CA HIS A 135 -9.71 7.36 38.75
C HIS A 135 -9.62 8.02 40.13
N ALA A 136 -8.49 7.91 40.82
CA ALA A 136 -8.25 8.56 42.10
C ALA A 136 -8.40 10.09 42.03
N ARG A 137 -7.93 10.72 40.95
CA ARG A 137 -8.12 12.16 40.71
C ARG A 137 -9.59 12.51 40.45
N ALA A 138 -10.34 11.63 39.78
CA ALA A 138 -11.76 11.86 39.57
C ALA A 138 -12.54 11.85 40.89
N LEU A 139 -12.16 10.98 41.84
CA LEU A 139 -12.74 10.93 43.18
C LEU A 139 -12.52 12.22 44.00
N THR A 140 -11.53 13.05 43.64
CA THR A 140 -11.34 14.37 44.29
C THR A 140 -12.19 15.47 43.65
N GLY A 141 -13.15 15.13 42.79
CA GLY A 141 -14.05 16.09 42.13
C GLY A 141 -13.53 16.59 40.78
N GLN A 142 -12.42 16.07 40.26
CA GLN A 142 -11.91 16.45 38.94
C GLN A 142 -12.65 15.72 37.81
N VAL A 143 -13.18 16.45 36.84
CA VAL A 143 -13.63 15.84 35.58
C VAL A 143 -12.41 15.45 34.76
N ILE A 144 -12.27 14.17 34.42
CA ILE A 144 -11.21 13.68 33.52
C ILE A 144 -11.84 13.28 32.20
N ARG A 145 -11.30 13.81 31.10
CA ARG A 145 -11.78 13.58 29.73
C ARG A 145 -10.70 12.90 28.90
N ASP A 146 -11.14 12.23 27.85
CA ASP A 146 -10.30 11.70 26.77
C ASP A 146 -9.14 10.81 27.25
N PHE A 147 -9.33 10.12 28.39
CA PHE A 147 -8.37 9.12 28.80
C PHE A 147 -8.58 7.86 27.98
N GLU A 148 -7.50 7.25 27.55
CA GLU A 148 -7.53 6.04 26.73
C GLU A 148 -6.88 4.90 27.48
N PHE A 149 -7.44 3.70 27.35
CA PHE A 149 -6.87 2.48 27.93
C PHE A 149 -7.29 1.27 27.11
N ARG A 150 -6.50 0.21 27.21
CA ARG A 150 -6.83 -1.09 26.62
C ARG A 150 -7.65 -1.92 27.59
N TYR A 151 -8.64 -2.61 27.07
CA TYR A 151 -9.50 -3.52 27.81
C TYR A 151 -9.64 -4.86 27.08
N GLN A 152 -9.91 -5.92 27.82
CA GLN A 152 -10.16 -7.25 27.27
C GLN A 152 -11.62 -7.37 26.83
N GLY A 153 -11.81 -7.55 25.53
CA GLY A 153 -13.12 -7.75 24.91
C GLY A 153 -13.70 -9.12 25.23
N LYS A 154 -14.99 -9.30 24.91
CA LYS A 154 -15.73 -10.57 25.06
C LYS A 154 -15.03 -11.78 24.41
N ALA A 155 -14.30 -11.57 23.31
CA ALA A 155 -13.58 -12.63 22.61
C ALA A 155 -12.16 -12.88 23.18
N GLY A 156 -11.76 -12.17 24.22
CA GLY A 156 -10.44 -12.25 24.85
C GLY A 156 -9.37 -11.38 24.19
N ASP A 157 -9.71 -10.66 23.11
CA ASP A 157 -8.83 -9.72 22.41
C ASP A 157 -8.71 -8.39 23.17
N TYR A 158 -7.56 -7.71 23.06
CA TYR A 158 -7.42 -6.37 23.58
C TYR A 158 -7.97 -5.33 22.61
N ARG A 159 -8.87 -4.49 23.14
CA ARG A 159 -9.57 -3.41 22.46
C ARG A 159 -9.24 -2.08 23.14
N TRP A 160 -9.48 -0.97 22.47
CA TRP A 160 -9.21 0.36 23.01
C TRP A 160 -10.51 1.05 23.42
N ALA A 161 -10.52 1.63 24.61
CA ALA A 161 -11.58 2.51 25.09
C ALA A 161 -11.06 3.94 25.26
N SER A 162 -11.91 4.92 24.94
CA SER A 162 -11.77 6.32 25.37
C SER A 162 -12.86 6.62 26.39
N GLY A 163 -12.52 7.32 27.46
CA GLY A 163 -13.42 7.52 28.58
C GLY A 163 -13.50 8.95 29.08
N VAL A 164 -14.60 9.24 29.74
CA VAL A 164 -14.80 10.40 30.61
C VAL A 164 -15.18 9.92 31.99
N PHE A 165 -14.53 10.44 33.03
CA PHE A 165 -14.93 10.31 34.42
C PHE A 165 -15.53 11.63 34.88
N TYR A 166 -16.78 11.56 35.34
CA TYR A 166 -17.59 12.68 35.74
C TYR A 166 -18.04 12.50 37.21
N PRO A 167 -17.39 13.19 38.17
CA PRO A 167 -17.79 13.12 39.57
C PRO A 167 -19.10 13.87 39.80
N LEU A 168 -19.99 13.26 40.57
CA LEU A 168 -21.23 13.85 41.06
C LEU A 168 -21.01 14.26 42.51
N ALA A 169 -21.01 15.57 42.75
CA ALA A 169 -20.75 16.16 44.05
C ALA A 169 -21.94 16.96 44.57
N ASP A 170 -22.05 17.04 45.90
CA ASP A 170 -23.02 17.90 46.56
C ASP A 170 -22.60 19.39 46.47
N PRO A 171 -23.45 20.34 46.91
CA PRO A 171 -23.11 21.77 46.91
C PRO A 171 -21.88 22.14 47.77
N GLN A 172 -21.42 21.25 48.65
CA GLN A 172 -20.25 21.40 49.51
C GLN A 172 -18.97 20.83 48.87
N GLY A 173 -19.09 20.25 47.67
CA GLY A 173 -17.97 19.68 46.91
C GLY A 173 -17.61 18.24 47.30
N VAL A 174 -18.44 17.58 48.12
CA VAL A 174 -18.24 16.18 48.50
C VAL A 174 -18.78 15.29 47.38
N VAL A 175 -17.89 14.53 46.74
CA VAL A 175 -18.25 13.55 45.71
C VAL A 175 -19.01 12.39 46.36
N TYR A 176 -20.26 12.17 45.95
CA TYR A 176 -21.07 11.05 46.43
C TYR A 176 -21.11 9.89 45.44
N ASN A 177 -21.05 10.18 44.14
CA ASN A 177 -21.02 9.18 43.06
C ASN A 177 -20.00 9.57 41.99
N LEU A 178 -19.55 8.57 41.22
CA LEU A 178 -18.71 8.78 40.05
C LEU A 178 -19.33 8.07 38.84
N GLN A 179 -19.46 8.82 37.74
CA GLN A 179 -19.98 8.32 36.47
C GLN A 179 -18.84 8.18 35.46
N ALA A 180 -18.77 7.05 34.77
CA ALA A 180 -17.97 6.85 33.59
C ALA A 180 -18.84 6.78 32.34
N VAL A 181 -18.36 7.40 31.26
CA VAL A 181 -18.85 7.15 29.90
C VAL A 181 -17.67 6.68 29.08
N LEU A 182 -17.76 5.48 28.53
CA LEU A 182 -16.70 4.83 27.77
C LEU A 182 -17.17 4.61 26.34
N GLN A 183 -16.28 4.84 25.37
CA GLN A 183 -16.49 4.62 23.95
C GLN A 183 -15.40 3.69 23.40
N ASP A 184 -15.78 2.70 22.61
CA ASP A 184 -14.82 1.84 21.92
C ASP A 184 -14.20 2.63 20.77
N ILE A 185 -12.88 2.77 20.78
CA ILE A 185 -12.10 3.50 19.77
C ILE A 185 -11.13 2.56 19.03
N THR A 186 -11.33 1.25 19.09
CA THR A 186 -10.45 0.24 18.48
C THR A 186 -10.32 0.44 16.97
N GLU A 187 -11.45 0.66 16.27
CA GLU A 187 -11.44 0.91 14.83
C GLU A 187 -10.68 2.20 14.48
N ARG A 188 -10.87 3.25 15.29
CA ARG A 188 -10.14 4.52 15.13
C ARG A 188 -8.63 4.32 15.30
N LYS A 189 -8.21 3.59 16.32
CA LYS A 189 -6.78 3.28 16.57
C LYS A 189 -6.16 2.43 15.46
N ARG A 190 -6.90 1.43 14.95
CA ARG A 190 -6.45 0.63 13.79
C ARG A 190 -6.26 1.51 12.55
N ALA A 191 -7.24 2.37 12.27
CA ALA A 191 -7.14 3.31 11.15
C ALA A 191 -5.97 4.30 11.29
N GLU A 192 -5.67 4.78 12.51
CA GLU A 192 -4.51 5.65 12.76
C GLU A 192 -3.18 4.94 12.49
N VAL A 193 -3.04 3.68 12.91
CA VAL A 193 -1.85 2.85 12.64
C VAL A 193 -1.69 2.59 11.15
N ASP A 194 -2.77 2.18 10.46
CA ASP A 194 -2.75 1.91 9.02
C ASP A 194 -2.39 3.18 8.23
N ARG A 195 -2.94 4.33 8.62
CA ARG A 195 -2.61 5.62 7.99
C ARG A 195 -1.15 5.99 8.16
N ALA A 196 -0.59 5.83 9.37
CA ALA A 196 0.83 6.13 9.62
C ALA A 196 1.77 5.22 8.80
N GLN A 197 1.41 3.95 8.64
CA GLN A 197 2.16 3.01 7.78
C GLN A 197 2.11 3.44 6.31
N LEU A 198 0.94 3.81 5.80
CA LEU A 198 0.77 4.30 4.43
C LEU A 198 1.52 5.61 4.18
N GLU A 199 1.46 6.57 5.10
CA GLU A 199 2.22 7.83 5.01
C GLU A 199 3.73 7.58 4.93
N THR A 200 4.23 6.62 5.72
CA THR A 200 5.65 6.22 5.69
C THR A 200 6.03 5.60 4.34
N GLN A 201 5.18 4.73 3.79
CA GLN A 201 5.39 4.13 2.48
C GLN A 201 5.37 5.17 1.35
N LEU A 202 4.42 6.12 1.39
CA LEU A 202 4.33 7.20 0.41
C LEU A 202 5.56 8.10 0.43
N HIS A 203 6.05 8.47 1.62
CA HIS A 203 7.31 9.23 1.72
C HIS A 203 8.50 8.47 1.14
N GLN A 204 8.55 7.16 1.34
CA GLN A 204 9.62 6.32 0.78
C GLN A 204 9.55 6.27 -0.75
N VAL A 205 8.35 6.14 -1.33
CA VAL A 205 8.14 6.17 -2.80
C VAL A 205 8.50 7.55 -3.37
N SER A 206 8.02 8.65 -2.78
CA SER A 206 8.32 10.01 -3.25
C SER A 206 9.83 10.33 -3.21
N LYS A 207 10.54 9.85 -2.18
CA LYS A 207 12.00 9.98 -2.11
C LYS A 207 12.70 9.19 -3.23
N LEU A 208 12.20 8.00 -3.55
CA LEU A 208 12.71 7.20 -4.67
C LEU A 208 12.41 7.87 -6.02
N GLU A 209 11.25 8.47 -6.20
CA GLU A 209 10.89 9.22 -7.42
C GLU A 209 11.80 10.45 -7.62
N ALA A 210 12.10 11.20 -6.56
CA ALA A 210 13.01 12.34 -6.63
C ALA A 210 14.46 11.92 -6.99
N VAL A 211 14.95 10.83 -6.39
CA VAL A 211 16.26 10.24 -6.73
C VAL A 211 16.25 9.73 -8.18
N SER A 212 15.16 9.08 -8.60
CA SER A 212 14.98 8.57 -9.95
C SER A 212 15.02 9.70 -11.01
N GLN A 213 14.29 10.79 -10.81
CA GLN A 213 14.29 11.94 -11.72
C GLN A 213 15.65 12.63 -11.83
N LEU A 214 16.35 12.81 -10.70
CA LEU A 214 17.69 13.41 -10.69
C LEU A 214 18.71 12.51 -11.39
N SER A 215 18.65 11.20 -11.15
CA SER A 215 19.54 10.23 -11.77
C SER A 215 19.29 10.10 -13.28
N ALA A 216 18.06 10.27 -13.78
CA ALA A 216 17.77 10.28 -15.23
C ALA A 216 18.49 11.43 -15.96
N GLY A 217 18.43 12.64 -15.41
CA GLY A 217 19.08 13.81 -15.99
C GLY A 217 20.61 13.72 -15.93
N VAL A 218 21.16 13.19 -14.82
CA VAL A 218 22.61 12.96 -14.69
C VAL A 218 23.08 11.89 -15.68
N ALA A 219 22.36 10.78 -15.81
CA ALA A 219 22.73 9.70 -16.72
C ALA A 219 22.68 10.12 -18.19
N HIS A 220 21.72 10.94 -18.59
CA HIS A 220 21.67 11.53 -19.92
C HIS A 220 22.96 12.30 -20.24
N ASN A 221 23.37 13.22 -19.36
CA ASN A 221 24.56 14.04 -19.58
C ASN A 221 25.85 13.21 -19.64
N PHE A 222 25.95 12.15 -18.83
CA PHE A 222 27.10 11.24 -18.90
C PHE A 222 27.13 10.44 -20.20
N ASN A 223 25.99 9.92 -20.67
CA ASN A 223 25.91 9.20 -21.94
C ASN A 223 26.38 10.07 -23.11
N ASN A 224 25.99 11.35 -23.12
CA ASN A 224 26.41 12.30 -24.14
C ASN A 224 27.93 12.48 -24.17
N ILE A 225 28.53 12.75 -23.00
CA ILE A 225 29.99 12.90 -22.88
C ILE A 225 30.71 11.61 -23.33
N LEU A 226 30.22 10.44 -22.93
CA LEU A 226 30.82 9.16 -23.27
C LEU A 226 30.71 8.83 -24.76
N GLN A 227 29.60 9.19 -25.43
CA GLN A 227 29.46 9.04 -26.88
C GLN A 227 30.46 9.92 -27.63
N VAL A 228 30.67 11.17 -27.18
CA VAL A 228 31.67 12.07 -27.78
C VAL A 228 33.08 11.54 -27.57
N ILE A 229 33.41 11.05 -26.38
CA ILE A 229 34.72 10.45 -26.09
C ILE A 229 34.94 9.23 -26.98
N LEU A 230 33.96 8.32 -27.04
CA LEU A 230 34.05 7.09 -27.83
C LEU A 230 34.21 7.40 -29.32
N GLY A 231 33.40 8.30 -29.87
CA GLY A 231 33.48 8.70 -31.27
C GLY A 231 34.82 9.34 -31.65
N ASN A 232 35.42 10.14 -30.75
CA ASN A 232 36.77 10.69 -30.98
C ASN A 232 37.87 9.62 -30.92
N ILE A 233 37.74 8.63 -30.02
CA ILE A 233 38.67 7.51 -29.95
C ILE A 233 38.58 6.64 -31.20
N GLU A 234 37.37 6.30 -31.65
CA GLU A 234 37.13 5.56 -32.89
C GLU A 234 37.72 6.28 -34.10
N LEU A 235 37.53 7.60 -34.20
CA LEU A 235 38.14 8.42 -35.27
C LEU A 235 39.67 8.44 -35.18
N ALA A 236 40.23 8.58 -33.97
CA ALA A 236 41.67 8.58 -33.78
C ALA A 236 42.29 7.23 -34.18
N LEU A 237 41.63 6.11 -33.86
CA LEU A 237 42.11 4.75 -34.16
C LEU A 237 42.23 4.46 -35.67
N LEU A 238 41.52 5.19 -36.54
CA LEU A 238 41.56 5.01 -37.99
C LEU A 238 42.93 5.34 -38.60
N ASP A 239 43.56 6.43 -38.17
CA ASP A 239 44.84 6.94 -38.73
C ASP A 239 45.99 6.91 -37.71
N THR A 240 45.85 6.10 -36.66
CA THR A 240 46.79 6.06 -35.53
C THR A 240 48.10 5.31 -35.86
N PRO A 241 49.28 5.89 -35.53
CA PRO A 241 50.54 5.15 -35.51
C PRO A 241 50.52 4.01 -34.49
N GLU A 242 51.14 2.88 -34.81
CA GLU A 242 51.09 1.64 -33.99
C GLU A 242 51.43 1.85 -32.50
N ALA A 243 52.35 2.78 -32.19
CA ALA A 243 52.76 3.11 -30.82
C ALA A 243 51.63 3.70 -29.95
N LEU A 244 50.61 4.32 -30.54
CA LEU A 244 49.48 4.95 -29.83
C LEU A 244 48.19 4.10 -29.90
N ARG A 245 48.22 2.97 -30.63
CA ARG A 245 47.06 2.11 -30.85
C ARG A 245 46.58 1.45 -29.56
N PHE A 246 47.50 0.88 -28.77
CA PHE A 246 47.17 0.23 -27.50
C PHE A 246 46.59 1.21 -26.45
N PRO A 247 47.18 2.39 -26.18
CA PRO A 247 46.58 3.38 -25.29
C PRO A 247 45.17 3.84 -25.70
N LEU A 248 44.91 3.98 -27.00
CA LEU A 248 43.59 4.38 -27.50
C LEU A 248 42.55 3.26 -27.36
N GLN A 249 42.92 2.00 -27.58
CA GLN A 249 42.04 0.84 -27.33
C GLN A 249 41.71 0.69 -25.84
N GLU A 250 42.67 0.94 -24.94
CA GLU A 250 42.40 0.96 -23.50
C GLU A 250 41.45 2.11 -23.10
N ALA A 251 41.59 3.28 -23.72
CA ALA A 251 40.67 4.40 -23.52
C ALA A 251 39.25 4.09 -24.05
N GLU A 252 39.14 3.40 -25.19
CA GLU A 252 37.88 2.93 -25.77
C GLU A 252 37.16 2.01 -24.78
N LEU A 253 37.89 1.00 -24.28
CA LEU A 253 37.38 0.02 -23.33
C LEU A 253 36.95 0.66 -22.01
N ALA A 254 37.72 1.61 -21.49
CA ALA A 254 37.37 2.37 -20.29
C ALA A 254 36.09 3.20 -20.48
N THR A 255 35.93 3.82 -21.65
CA THR A 255 34.76 4.62 -22.01
C THR A 255 33.51 3.75 -22.16
N GLN A 256 33.63 2.58 -22.80
CA GLN A 256 32.56 1.59 -22.91
C GLN A 256 32.11 1.06 -21.53
N ARG A 257 33.05 0.83 -20.60
CA ARG A 257 32.74 0.48 -19.21
C ARG A 257 32.00 1.61 -18.49
N GLY A 258 32.41 2.87 -18.70
CA GLY A 258 31.69 4.04 -18.18
C GLY A 258 30.25 4.11 -18.69
N ALA A 259 30.05 3.85 -19.99
CA ALA A 259 28.72 3.85 -20.61
C ALA A 259 27.82 2.74 -20.03
N GLU A 260 28.40 1.60 -19.68
CA GLU A 260 27.67 0.50 -19.05
C GLU A 260 27.17 0.86 -17.64
N VAL A 261 28.00 1.52 -16.83
CA VAL A 261 27.59 2.01 -15.50
C VAL A 261 26.45 3.03 -15.61
N VAL A 262 26.52 3.91 -16.61
CA VAL A 262 25.49 4.93 -16.84
C VAL A 262 24.19 4.31 -17.37
N ARG A 263 24.26 3.30 -18.22
CA ARG A 263 23.10 2.49 -18.65
C ARG A 263 22.41 1.80 -17.49
N GLN A 264 23.18 1.23 -16.56
CA GLN A 264 22.64 0.63 -15.33
C GLN A 264 21.91 1.66 -14.46
N LEU A 265 22.42 2.89 -14.38
CA LEU A 265 21.76 3.99 -13.69
C LEU A 265 20.47 4.44 -14.38
N THR A 266 20.46 4.53 -15.73
CA THR A 266 19.28 4.95 -16.50
C THR A 266 18.15 3.91 -16.50
N ALA A 267 18.47 2.62 -16.46
CA ALA A 267 17.49 1.54 -16.33
C ALA A 267 16.69 1.61 -15.01
N PHE A 268 17.25 2.22 -13.97
CA PHE A 268 16.59 2.43 -12.68
C PHE A 268 15.66 3.65 -12.68
N THR A 269 15.88 4.60 -13.59
CA THR A 269 15.23 5.92 -13.55
C THR A 269 14.07 6.10 -14.51
N ARG A 270 13.91 5.16 -15.45
CA ARG A 270 12.81 5.18 -16.40
C ARG A 270 11.55 4.64 -15.75
N THR A 271 10.57 5.52 -15.52
CA THR A 271 9.16 5.14 -15.51
C THR A 271 8.88 4.40 -16.83
N PRO A 272 8.18 3.25 -16.85
CA PRO A 272 8.03 2.42 -18.04
C PRO A 272 7.32 3.20 -19.15
N TYR A 273 8.11 3.84 -19.99
CA TYR A 273 7.66 4.49 -21.21
C TYR A 273 7.70 3.40 -22.27
N ARG A 274 6.52 3.06 -22.83
CA ARG A 274 6.31 1.98 -23.81
C ARG A 274 7.46 1.90 -24.83
N SER A 275 8.43 1.00 -24.59
CA SER A 275 9.46 0.63 -25.55
C SER A 275 8.80 -0.08 -26.73
N HIS A 276 9.36 0.11 -27.92
CA HIS A 276 8.91 -0.58 -29.12
C HIS A 276 9.21 -2.07 -28.95
N HIS A 277 8.18 -2.90 -28.77
CA HIS A 277 8.33 -4.35 -28.80
C HIS A 277 8.61 -4.77 -30.24
N SER A 278 9.86 -5.08 -30.54
CA SER A 278 10.27 -5.68 -31.81
C SER A 278 10.33 -7.21 -31.68
N ALA A 279 10.54 -7.88 -32.83
CA ALA A 279 10.89 -9.29 -32.84
C ALA A 279 12.26 -9.48 -32.22
N VAL A 280 12.31 -10.14 -31.06
CA VAL A 280 13.56 -10.51 -30.41
C VAL A 280 13.68 -12.02 -30.43
N ASP A 281 14.73 -12.52 -31.10
CA ASP A 281 15.13 -13.92 -30.97
C ASP A 281 15.95 -14.09 -29.68
N LEU A 282 15.40 -14.84 -28.74
CA LEU A 282 16.05 -15.12 -27.45
C LEU A 282 17.35 -15.90 -27.62
N ARG A 283 17.53 -16.61 -28.74
CA ARG A 283 18.79 -17.26 -29.06
C ARG A 283 19.92 -16.25 -29.26
N GLU A 284 19.66 -15.18 -30.03
CA GLU A 284 20.64 -14.13 -30.27
C GLU A 284 21.03 -13.40 -28.99
N VAL A 285 20.05 -13.15 -28.11
CA VAL A 285 20.28 -12.56 -26.78
C VAL A 285 21.20 -13.45 -25.93
N MET A 286 20.96 -14.77 -25.90
CA MET A 286 21.80 -15.71 -25.16
C MET A 286 23.22 -15.78 -25.72
N ASP A 287 23.36 -15.80 -27.05
CA ASP A 287 24.67 -15.83 -27.71
C ASP A 287 25.48 -14.54 -27.42
N LEU A 288 24.84 -13.37 -27.39
CA LEU A 288 25.46 -12.10 -26.99
C LEU A 288 25.95 -12.10 -25.54
N VAL A 289 25.12 -12.59 -24.61
CA VAL A 289 25.48 -12.74 -23.18
C VAL A 289 26.68 -13.67 -23.03
N VAL A 290 26.70 -14.80 -23.76
CA VAL A 290 27.83 -15.75 -23.76
C VAL A 290 29.07 -15.15 -24.43
N ALA A 291 28.93 -14.31 -25.46
CA ALA A 291 30.05 -13.66 -26.12
C ALA A 291 30.74 -12.62 -25.21
N ARG A 292 29.95 -11.79 -24.50
CA ARG A 292 30.44 -10.81 -23.52
C ARG A 292 31.21 -11.44 -22.36
N ARG A 293 30.94 -12.73 -22.07
CA ARG A 293 31.67 -13.50 -21.06
C ARG A 293 33.19 -13.42 -21.21
N ARG A 294 33.71 -13.45 -22.45
CA ARG A 294 35.16 -13.55 -22.74
C ARG A 294 35.99 -12.40 -22.16
N GLN A 295 35.36 -11.29 -21.78
CA GLN A 295 36.02 -10.10 -21.23
C GLN A 295 35.80 -9.92 -19.72
N SER A 296 34.97 -10.73 -19.05
CA SER A 296 34.49 -10.46 -17.67
C SER A 296 34.40 -11.65 -16.71
N PHE A 297 34.72 -12.87 -17.16
CA PHE A 297 34.65 -14.08 -16.34
C PHE A 297 35.98 -14.82 -16.37
N ASP A 298 36.33 -15.49 -15.27
CA ASP A 298 37.53 -16.33 -15.17
C ASP A 298 37.54 -17.44 -16.26
N PRO A 299 38.67 -17.69 -16.94
CA PRO A 299 38.80 -18.78 -17.90
C PRO A 299 38.43 -20.18 -17.37
N HIS A 300 38.55 -20.41 -16.06
CA HIS A 300 38.25 -21.69 -15.40
C HIS A 300 36.76 -21.90 -15.12
N LEU A 301 35.92 -20.89 -15.29
CA LEU A 301 34.48 -21.02 -15.15
C LEU A 301 33.86 -21.65 -16.40
N ALA A 302 33.27 -22.84 -16.31
CA ALA A 302 32.57 -23.41 -17.46
C ALA A 302 31.20 -22.73 -17.64
N VAL A 303 30.91 -22.23 -18.85
CA VAL A 303 29.57 -21.74 -19.21
C VAL A 303 29.02 -22.62 -20.32
N ARG A 304 27.86 -23.22 -20.07
CA ARG A 304 27.16 -24.11 -21.00
C ARG A 304 25.85 -23.46 -21.44
N LEU A 305 25.55 -23.51 -22.73
CA LEU A 305 24.31 -23.02 -23.31
C LEU A 305 23.58 -24.20 -23.96
N ASP A 306 22.37 -24.50 -23.49
CA ASP A 306 21.45 -25.45 -24.10
C ASP A 306 20.22 -24.69 -24.60
N ALA A 307 20.14 -24.45 -25.91
CA ALA A 307 19.09 -23.62 -26.48
C ALA A 307 18.62 -24.16 -27.84
N PRO A 308 17.31 -24.13 -28.13
CA PRO A 308 16.79 -24.41 -29.46
C PRO A 308 17.29 -23.38 -30.48
N PRO A 309 17.07 -23.64 -31.78
CA PRO A 309 17.59 -22.78 -32.84
C PRO A 309 17.05 -21.34 -32.81
N SER A 310 15.78 -21.15 -32.43
CA SER A 310 15.14 -19.83 -32.40
C SER A 310 13.89 -19.87 -31.52
N LEU A 311 13.71 -18.86 -30.66
CA LEU A 311 12.46 -18.59 -29.95
C LEU A 311 12.24 -17.10 -29.94
N VAL A 312 11.17 -16.65 -30.60
CA VAL A 312 10.90 -15.23 -30.82
C VAL A 312 9.83 -14.72 -29.87
N ILE A 313 10.13 -13.62 -29.19
CA ILE A 313 9.18 -12.88 -28.35
C ILE A 313 9.05 -11.43 -28.83
N ALA A 314 8.03 -10.73 -28.33
CA ALA A 314 7.86 -9.30 -28.54
C ALA A 314 8.56 -8.53 -27.41
N GLY A 315 9.60 -7.76 -27.70
CA GLY A 315 10.39 -7.12 -26.64
C GLY A 315 11.47 -6.17 -27.13
N GLU A 316 12.34 -5.78 -26.19
CA GLU A 316 13.54 -4.99 -26.45
C GLU A 316 14.78 -5.83 -26.13
N ALA A 317 15.57 -6.15 -27.15
CA ALA A 317 16.72 -7.06 -27.05
C ALA A 317 17.74 -6.59 -26.00
N GLY A 318 18.02 -5.28 -25.93
CA GLY A 318 18.96 -4.71 -24.97
C GLY A 318 18.51 -4.87 -23.51
N SER A 319 17.21 -4.70 -23.24
CA SER A 319 16.64 -4.92 -21.91
C SER A 319 16.75 -6.40 -21.51
N LEU A 320 16.39 -7.32 -22.40
CA LEU A 320 16.49 -8.76 -22.14
C LEU A 320 17.94 -9.22 -21.96
N GLU A 321 18.87 -8.68 -22.75
CA GLU A 321 20.31 -8.87 -22.59
C GLU A 321 20.76 -8.43 -21.19
N GLN A 322 20.32 -7.25 -20.73
CA GLN A 322 20.64 -6.74 -19.40
C GLN A 322 20.13 -7.64 -18.27
N ALA A 323 18.88 -8.11 -18.37
CA ALA A 323 18.31 -9.02 -17.39
C ALA A 323 19.11 -10.33 -17.31
N CYS A 324 19.43 -10.93 -18.45
CA CYS A 324 20.23 -12.14 -18.51
C CYS A 324 21.65 -11.93 -17.99
N PHE A 325 22.28 -10.81 -18.35
CA PHE A 325 23.63 -10.49 -17.91
C PHE A 325 23.69 -10.26 -16.40
N ASN A 326 22.71 -9.59 -15.81
CA ASN A 326 22.59 -9.42 -14.35
C ASN A 326 22.48 -10.77 -13.62
N LEU A 327 21.72 -11.72 -14.16
CA LEU A 327 21.64 -13.08 -13.61
C LEU A 327 22.98 -13.81 -13.72
N CYS A 328 23.66 -13.72 -14.88
CA CYS A 328 24.98 -14.32 -15.08
C CYS A 328 26.05 -13.74 -14.15
N LEU A 329 26.02 -12.44 -13.86
CA LEU A 329 26.93 -11.81 -12.90
C LEU A 329 26.68 -12.30 -11.47
N ASN A 330 25.42 -12.46 -11.06
CA ASN A 330 25.11 -13.02 -9.75
C ASN A 330 25.54 -14.48 -9.64
N ALA A 331 25.32 -15.28 -10.69
CA ALA A 331 25.78 -16.66 -10.78
C ALA A 331 27.32 -16.75 -10.69
N ARG A 332 28.05 -15.88 -11.40
CA ARG A 332 29.51 -15.79 -11.30
C ARG A 332 29.95 -15.52 -9.87
N ASP A 333 29.42 -14.47 -9.26
CA ASP A 333 29.83 -14.05 -7.92
C ASP A 333 29.57 -15.17 -6.89
N ALA A 334 28.43 -15.86 -7.00
CA ALA A 334 28.09 -16.99 -6.14
C ALA A 334 29.05 -18.18 -6.32
N VAL A 335 29.52 -18.43 -7.54
CA VAL A 335 30.47 -19.51 -7.85
C VAL A 335 31.89 -19.13 -7.43
N GLU A 336 32.32 -17.89 -7.63
CA GLU A 336 33.64 -17.39 -7.21
C GLU A 336 33.81 -17.39 -5.70
N GLU A 337 32.75 -17.07 -4.96
CA GLU A 337 32.72 -17.12 -3.50
C GLU A 337 32.74 -18.56 -2.98
N HIS A 338 31.94 -19.46 -3.56
CA HIS A 338 31.83 -20.84 -3.12
C HIS A 338 33.01 -21.74 -3.55
N ARG A 339 33.64 -21.41 -4.68
CA ARG A 339 34.73 -22.18 -5.32
C ARG A 339 34.46 -23.68 -5.42
N PRO A 340 33.38 -24.12 -6.10
CA PRO A 340 33.12 -25.53 -6.31
C PRO A 340 34.24 -26.17 -7.15
N ALA A 341 34.43 -27.48 -7.00
CA ALA A 341 35.49 -28.22 -7.72
C ALA A 341 35.40 -28.13 -9.26
N ALA A 342 34.18 -27.92 -9.79
CA ALA A 342 33.92 -27.69 -11.20
C ALA A 342 32.99 -26.47 -11.37
N PRO A 343 33.51 -25.24 -11.37
CA PRO A 343 32.73 -24.01 -11.53
C PRO A 343 31.88 -24.04 -12.81
N LEU A 344 30.56 -23.92 -12.66
CA LEU A 344 29.62 -24.03 -13.77
C LEU A 344 28.49 -23.00 -13.69
N ILE A 345 28.25 -22.32 -14.82
CA ILE A 345 27.00 -21.62 -15.10
C ILE A 345 26.33 -22.30 -16.29
N HIS A 346 25.09 -22.73 -16.11
CA HIS A 346 24.26 -23.36 -17.13
C HIS A 346 23.14 -22.41 -17.55
N LEU A 347 23.15 -22.06 -18.83
CA LEU A 347 22.11 -21.29 -19.50
C LEU A 347 21.25 -22.29 -20.29
N ALA A 348 19.95 -22.28 -20.06
CA ALA A 348 19.03 -23.09 -20.86
C ALA A 348 17.88 -22.24 -21.40
N LEU A 349 17.48 -22.52 -22.63
CA LEU A 349 16.31 -21.92 -23.27
C LEU A 349 15.41 -23.04 -23.76
N ARG A 350 14.12 -22.99 -23.44
CA ARG A 350 13.14 -23.98 -23.93
C ARG A 350 11.75 -23.38 -24.04
N GLN A 351 10.92 -23.96 -24.90
CA GLN A 351 9.49 -23.65 -24.94
C GLN A 351 8.76 -24.49 -23.90
N VAL A 352 7.85 -23.86 -23.15
CA VAL A 352 7.00 -24.51 -22.13
C VAL A 352 5.55 -24.06 -22.29
N GLU A 353 4.62 -24.87 -21.78
CA GLU A 353 3.20 -24.52 -21.67
C GLU A 353 2.85 -24.30 -20.20
N THR A 354 2.02 -23.29 -19.91
CA THR A 354 1.63 -22.96 -18.52
C THR A 354 0.91 -24.10 -17.81
N ALA A 355 0.20 -24.95 -18.54
CA ALA A 355 -0.51 -26.12 -18.00
C ALA A 355 0.43 -27.25 -17.52
N GLY A 356 1.70 -27.24 -17.92
CA GLY A 356 2.70 -28.27 -17.61
C GLY A 356 3.76 -27.87 -16.60
N LEU A 357 3.63 -26.69 -15.95
CA LEU A 357 4.60 -26.21 -14.97
C LEU A 357 4.46 -26.93 -13.62
N GLU A 358 5.58 -27.24 -12.98
CA GLU A 358 5.61 -27.86 -11.64
C GLU A 358 5.02 -26.96 -10.54
N GLN A 359 5.14 -25.64 -10.73
CA GLN A 359 4.52 -24.63 -9.87
C GLN A 359 3.39 -23.92 -10.64
N PRO A 360 2.26 -23.63 -9.97
CA PRO A 360 1.18 -22.90 -10.62
C PRO A 360 1.69 -21.50 -11.00
N PRO A 361 1.44 -21.05 -12.24
CA PRO A 361 1.89 -19.75 -12.68
C PRO A 361 1.19 -18.63 -11.88
N PRO A 362 1.77 -17.41 -11.82
CA PRO A 362 1.15 -16.27 -11.16
C PRO A 362 -0.28 -15.99 -11.68
N PRO A 363 -1.19 -15.41 -10.85
CA PRO A 363 -2.58 -15.14 -11.26
C PRO A 363 -2.71 -14.23 -12.49
N ASP A 364 -1.69 -13.42 -12.76
CA ASP A 364 -1.54 -12.49 -13.88
C ASP A 364 -0.95 -13.13 -15.15
N ALA A 365 -0.52 -14.40 -15.09
CA ALA A 365 -0.01 -15.12 -16.26
C ALA A 365 -1.16 -15.63 -17.14
N GLY A 366 -1.16 -15.22 -18.41
CA GLY A 366 -2.13 -15.70 -19.40
C GLY A 366 -1.90 -17.17 -19.78
N PRO A 367 -2.93 -17.87 -20.29
CA PRO A 367 -2.74 -19.19 -20.88
C PRO A 367 -1.99 -19.08 -22.22
N GLY A 368 -1.05 -19.98 -22.47
CA GLY A 368 -0.35 -20.03 -23.76
C GLY A 368 1.06 -20.61 -23.71
N PRO A 369 1.76 -20.61 -24.86
CA PRO A 369 3.16 -21.01 -24.94
C PRO A 369 4.08 -19.89 -24.42
N TYR A 370 5.07 -20.27 -23.61
CA TYR A 370 6.08 -19.38 -23.06
C TYR A 370 7.48 -19.89 -23.42
N ALA A 371 8.41 -18.96 -23.62
CA ALA A 371 9.83 -19.24 -23.58
C ALA A 371 10.28 -19.22 -22.12
N GLN A 372 10.88 -20.31 -21.66
CA GLN A 372 11.59 -20.38 -20.39
C GLN A 372 13.09 -20.20 -20.64
N LEU A 373 13.65 -19.13 -20.07
CA LEU A 373 15.08 -18.87 -20.02
C LEU A 373 15.57 -19.14 -18.61
N GLN A 374 16.54 -20.03 -18.46
CA GLN A 374 17.07 -20.49 -17.20
C GLN A 374 18.54 -20.10 -17.06
N VAL A 375 18.90 -19.55 -15.90
CA VAL A 375 20.29 -19.31 -15.49
C VAL A 375 20.52 -20.07 -14.19
N ALA A 376 21.31 -21.13 -14.24
CA ALA A 376 21.64 -21.97 -13.10
C ALA A 376 23.14 -21.94 -12.79
N ASP A 377 23.49 -21.90 -11.52
CA ASP A 377 24.86 -21.96 -11.02
C ASP A 377 25.02 -23.07 -9.98
N ASN A 378 26.27 -23.46 -9.73
CA ASN A 378 26.63 -24.35 -8.64
C ASN A 378 27.41 -23.63 -7.52
N GLY A 379 27.04 -22.39 -7.26
CA GLY A 379 27.63 -21.54 -6.24
C GLY A 379 27.06 -21.77 -4.84
N ALA A 380 27.19 -20.75 -3.97
CA ALA A 380 26.85 -20.86 -2.55
C ALA A 380 25.36 -21.11 -2.26
N GLY A 381 24.48 -20.77 -3.20
CA GLY A 381 23.02 -20.82 -2.99
C GLY A 381 22.54 -19.86 -1.90
N MET A 382 21.25 -19.93 -1.57
CA MET A 382 20.57 -18.99 -0.67
C MET A 382 19.59 -19.73 0.27
N ASP A 383 19.41 -19.19 1.48
CA ASP A 383 18.37 -19.63 2.40
C ASP A 383 16.99 -19.01 2.05
N GLU A 384 15.94 -19.49 2.69
CA GLU A 384 14.56 -19.05 2.42
C GLU A 384 14.37 -17.55 2.69
N ALA A 385 14.91 -17.05 3.81
CA ALA A 385 14.79 -15.65 4.21
C ALA A 385 15.47 -14.70 3.21
N THR A 386 16.58 -15.14 2.61
CA THR A 386 17.26 -14.42 1.53
C THR A 386 16.41 -14.48 0.27
N ARG A 387 15.92 -15.66 -0.11
CA ARG A 387 15.11 -15.90 -1.33
C ARG A 387 13.86 -15.01 -1.41
N GLU A 388 13.17 -14.79 -0.28
CA GLU A 388 12.01 -13.88 -0.23
C GLU A 388 12.35 -12.41 -0.46
N ARG A 389 13.63 -12.03 -0.33
CA ARG A 389 14.09 -10.65 -0.35
C ARG A 389 14.96 -10.31 -1.56
N ILE A 390 15.40 -11.29 -2.35
CA ILE A 390 16.38 -11.10 -3.44
C ILE A 390 15.95 -10.12 -4.53
N PHE A 391 14.65 -9.97 -4.76
CA PHE A 391 14.11 -9.03 -5.74
C PHE A 391 13.83 -7.64 -5.16
N LYS A 392 14.04 -7.44 -3.85
CA LYS A 392 13.88 -6.11 -3.23
C LYS A 392 15.04 -5.20 -3.65
N PRO A 393 14.76 -3.97 -4.09
CA PRO A 393 15.81 -3.00 -4.42
C PRO A 393 16.80 -2.80 -3.26
N PHE A 394 18.09 -2.67 -3.58
CA PHE A 394 19.21 -2.48 -2.63
C PHE A 394 19.47 -3.66 -1.67
N PHE A 395 18.73 -4.76 -1.79
CA PHE A 395 19.02 -5.95 -1.02
C PHE A 395 20.27 -6.63 -1.59
N THR A 396 21.27 -6.83 -0.74
CA THR A 396 22.51 -7.53 -1.08
C THR A 396 23.01 -8.29 0.15
N THR A 397 23.52 -9.50 -0.07
CA THR A 397 24.24 -10.29 0.93
C THR A 397 25.75 -10.06 0.87
N LYS A 398 26.23 -9.26 -0.10
CA LYS A 398 27.65 -8.97 -0.32
C LYS A 398 28.16 -7.86 0.61
N GLU A 399 29.47 -7.85 0.86
CA GLU A 399 30.15 -6.79 1.63
C GLU A 399 29.88 -5.39 1.04
N VAL A 400 29.86 -4.38 1.92
CA VAL A 400 29.64 -2.97 1.56
C VAL A 400 30.63 -2.55 0.48
N GLY A 401 30.13 -2.20 -0.71
CA GLY A 401 30.93 -1.76 -1.87
C GLY A 401 31.17 -2.81 -2.96
N LYS A 402 30.85 -4.10 -2.75
CA LYS A 402 31.01 -5.16 -3.77
C LYS A 402 29.75 -5.46 -4.59
N GLY A 403 28.67 -4.71 -4.36
CA GLY A 403 27.45 -4.79 -5.16
C GLY A 403 26.36 -3.85 -4.65
N LEU A 404 25.67 -3.16 -5.56
CA LEU A 404 24.61 -2.20 -5.23
C LEU A 404 23.28 -2.86 -4.83
N GLY A 405 23.16 -4.19 -4.92
CA GLY A 405 21.90 -4.91 -4.67
C GLY A 405 20.80 -4.59 -5.69
N MET A 406 21.17 -4.13 -6.89
CA MET A 406 20.21 -3.68 -7.92
C MET A 406 19.96 -4.70 -9.03
N GLY A 407 20.94 -5.58 -9.33
CA GLY A 407 20.88 -6.44 -10.53
C GLY A 407 19.64 -7.32 -10.62
N LEU A 408 19.24 -7.97 -9.52
CA LEU A 408 18.04 -8.83 -9.49
C LEU A 408 16.74 -8.02 -9.53
N ALA A 409 16.69 -6.86 -8.90
CA ALA A 409 15.53 -5.96 -8.97
C ALA A 409 15.34 -5.41 -10.39
N THR A 410 16.43 -5.07 -11.09
CA THR A 410 16.39 -4.67 -12.51
C THR A 410 15.94 -5.81 -13.41
N ALA A 411 16.47 -7.03 -13.22
CA ALA A 411 16.03 -8.20 -13.96
C ALA A 411 14.53 -8.48 -13.76
N TYR A 412 14.04 -8.38 -12.51
CA TYR A 412 12.62 -8.51 -12.19
C TYR A 412 11.77 -7.47 -12.93
N GLY A 413 12.17 -6.19 -12.91
CA GLY A 413 11.47 -5.11 -13.62
C GLY A 413 11.37 -5.35 -15.12
N ILE A 414 12.49 -5.68 -15.76
CA ILE A 414 12.56 -5.97 -17.20
C ILE A 414 11.65 -7.14 -17.57
N VAL A 415 11.66 -8.23 -16.80
CA VAL A 415 10.82 -9.40 -17.06
C VAL A 415 9.33 -9.04 -16.98
N ARG A 416 8.94 -8.20 -16.01
CA ARG A 416 7.57 -7.70 -15.89
C ARG A 416 7.17 -6.78 -17.03
N GLU A 417 8.06 -5.92 -17.53
CA GLU A 417 7.81 -5.10 -18.74
C GLU A 417 7.53 -5.96 -19.98
N HIS A 418 8.12 -7.15 -20.04
CA HIS A 418 7.90 -8.12 -21.12
C HIS A 418 6.71 -9.06 -20.84
N GLN A 419 5.82 -8.72 -19.91
CA GLN A 419 4.65 -9.52 -19.53
C GLN A 419 5.02 -10.94 -19.06
N GLY A 420 6.23 -11.10 -18.56
CA GLY A 420 6.76 -12.35 -18.02
C GLY A 420 6.76 -12.38 -16.50
N TRP A 421 7.29 -13.48 -15.96
CA TRP A 421 7.62 -13.59 -14.54
C TRP A 421 8.96 -14.32 -14.35
N ILE A 422 9.53 -14.19 -13.15
CA ILE A 422 10.78 -14.82 -12.78
C ILE A 422 10.61 -15.63 -11.50
N GLU A 423 11.15 -16.84 -11.50
CA GLU A 423 11.17 -17.76 -10.37
C GLU A 423 12.62 -18.03 -9.95
N CYS A 424 12.83 -18.29 -8.67
CA CYS A 424 14.13 -18.65 -8.13
C CYS A 424 14.01 -19.93 -7.30
N GLN A 425 14.82 -20.93 -7.65
CA GLN A 425 15.02 -22.15 -6.89
C GLN A 425 16.46 -22.14 -6.36
N SER A 426 16.63 -22.21 -5.04
CA SER A 426 17.95 -22.24 -4.42
C SER A 426 17.86 -22.83 -3.01
N ALA A 427 18.95 -23.46 -2.58
CA ALA A 427 19.17 -23.90 -1.22
C ALA A 427 20.66 -23.72 -0.87
N PRO A 428 21.03 -23.57 0.42
CA PRO A 428 22.43 -23.39 0.81
C PRO A 428 23.31 -24.55 0.31
N GLY A 429 24.37 -24.22 -0.42
CA GLY A 429 25.33 -25.16 -1.02
C GLY A 429 24.85 -25.90 -2.27
N ALA A 430 23.61 -25.66 -2.74
CA ALA A 430 23.05 -26.28 -3.94
C ALA A 430 23.14 -25.38 -5.18
N GLY A 431 23.66 -24.16 -5.05
CA GLY A 431 23.61 -23.12 -6.09
C GLY A 431 22.24 -22.46 -6.21
N ALA A 432 22.08 -21.62 -7.23
CA ALA A 432 20.82 -20.97 -7.54
C ALA A 432 20.41 -21.22 -9.00
N CYS A 433 19.10 -21.27 -9.22
CA CYS A 433 18.49 -21.45 -10.52
C CYS A 433 17.36 -20.43 -10.70
N PHE A 434 17.56 -19.48 -11.60
CA PHE A 434 16.57 -18.49 -11.99
C PHE A 434 15.88 -18.93 -13.28
N SER A 435 14.54 -18.96 -13.28
CA SER A 435 13.73 -19.26 -14.46
C SER A 435 12.90 -18.03 -14.81
N ILE A 436 13.15 -17.46 -15.98
CA ILE A 436 12.37 -16.37 -16.58
C ILE A 436 11.39 -16.98 -17.58
N PHE A 437 10.13 -16.58 -17.51
CA PHE A 437 9.08 -17.02 -18.43
C PHE A 437 8.55 -15.83 -19.22
N LEU A 438 8.59 -15.91 -20.55
CA LEU A 438 8.20 -14.84 -21.48
C LEU A 438 7.20 -15.38 -22.50
N PRO A 439 6.08 -14.68 -22.78
CA PRO A 439 5.07 -15.18 -23.71
C PRO A 439 5.61 -15.24 -25.15
N LEU A 440 5.29 -16.33 -25.87
CA LEU A 440 5.69 -16.51 -27.28
C LEU A 440 4.69 -15.86 -28.25
N GLY A 441 5.18 -15.09 -29.24
CA GLY A 441 4.41 -14.43 -30.32
C GLY A 441 3.80 -13.05 -29.96
N HIS A 442 3.51 -12.10 -30.86
CA HIS A 442 3.81 -11.86 -32.28
C HIS A 442 4.28 -10.39 -32.43
N PRO A 443 5.47 -10.13 -32.95
CA PRO A 443 5.79 -8.87 -33.60
C PRO A 443 5.36 -8.97 -35.07
N HIS A 444 4.51 -8.05 -35.53
CA HIS A 444 4.43 -7.75 -36.96
C HIS A 444 5.85 -7.34 -37.39
N PRO A 445 6.49 -8.03 -38.36
CA PRO A 445 7.77 -7.57 -38.86
C PRO A 445 7.53 -6.32 -39.70
N GLU A 446 7.74 -5.12 -39.13
CA GLU A 446 8.20 -4.01 -39.95
C GLU A 446 9.66 -4.31 -40.30
N GLN A 447 9.86 -4.89 -41.48
CA GLN A 447 11.18 -5.04 -42.08
C GLN A 447 11.81 -3.65 -42.18
N ALA A 448 12.97 -3.46 -41.52
CA ALA A 448 13.85 -2.36 -41.89
C ALA A 448 14.19 -2.50 -43.38
N PRO A 449 13.93 -1.50 -44.23
CA PRO A 449 14.31 -1.59 -45.63
C PRO A 449 15.84 -1.66 -45.71
N ALA A 450 16.37 -2.59 -46.50
CA ALA A 450 17.77 -2.52 -46.93
C ALA A 450 18.00 -1.17 -47.63
N PRO A 451 19.15 -0.51 -47.42
CA PRO A 451 19.39 0.82 -47.98
C PRO A 451 19.38 0.76 -49.51
N PRO A 452 18.46 1.47 -50.19
CA PRO A 452 18.60 1.74 -51.61
C PRO A 452 19.57 2.93 -51.78
N ASP A 453 20.43 2.86 -52.78
CA ASP A 453 21.33 3.95 -53.17
C ASP A 453 20.62 5.32 -53.17
N GLY A 454 21.16 6.27 -52.40
CA GLY A 454 20.84 7.70 -52.52
C GLY A 454 19.76 8.29 -51.60
N GLN A 455 19.35 7.63 -50.50
CA GLN A 455 18.43 8.24 -49.52
C GLN A 455 19.08 9.34 -48.67
N ALA A 456 18.28 10.37 -48.36
CA ALA A 456 18.66 11.49 -47.52
C ALA A 456 18.11 11.34 -46.09
N ILE A 457 18.95 11.58 -45.08
CA ILE A 457 18.58 11.54 -43.65
C ILE A 457 18.63 12.96 -43.10
N VAL A 458 17.58 13.38 -42.40
CA VAL A 458 17.63 14.56 -41.53
C VAL A 458 17.98 14.09 -40.13
N LEU A 459 19.17 14.46 -39.65
CA LEU A 459 19.70 14.17 -38.33
C LEU A 459 19.40 15.34 -37.40
N ILE A 460 18.57 15.10 -36.38
CA ILE A 460 18.24 16.11 -35.36
C ILE A 460 18.89 15.70 -34.06
N GLU A 461 19.81 16.53 -33.59
CA GLU A 461 20.60 16.31 -32.39
C GLU A 461 20.96 17.69 -31.82
N ASP A 462 20.69 17.93 -30.54
CA ASP A 462 20.92 19.24 -29.91
C ASP A 462 22.40 19.47 -29.56
N GLU A 463 23.13 18.38 -29.30
CA GLU A 463 24.54 18.41 -29.00
C GLU A 463 25.42 18.37 -30.26
N SER A 464 26.11 19.48 -30.54
CA SER A 464 26.93 19.64 -31.77
C SER A 464 27.97 18.54 -31.99
N LEU A 465 28.63 18.08 -30.92
CA LEU A 465 29.66 17.05 -30.99
C LEU A 465 29.11 15.66 -31.31
N VAL A 466 27.92 15.34 -30.79
CA VAL A 466 27.20 14.09 -31.09
C VAL A 466 26.67 14.15 -32.52
N ARG A 467 26.10 15.29 -32.91
CA ARG A 467 25.58 15.56 -34.26
C ARG A 467 26.66 15.35 -35.33
N ASP A 468 27.83 15.96 -35.13
CA ASP A 468 28.98 15.84 -36.05
C ASP A 468 29.45 14.38 -36.18
N THR A 469 29.43 13.62 -35.09
CA THR A 469 29.90 12.23 -35.06
C THR A 469 28.93 11.30 -35.77
N VAL A 470 27.65 11.37 -35.44
CA VAL A 470 26.59 10.58 -36.08
C VAL A 470 26.46 10.93 -37.56
N ALA A 471 26.57 12.22 -37.91
CA ALA A 471 26.54 12.65 -39.31
C ALA A 471 27.70 12.06 -40.13
N ARG A 472 28.92 11.99 -39.56
CA ARG A 472 30.08 11.38 -40.23
C ARG A 472 29.88 9.88 -40.45
N LEU A 473 29.34 9.16 -39.48
CA LEU A 473 29.04 7.72 -39.60
C LEU A 473 27.99 7.45 -40.68
N LEU A 474 26.88 8.18 -40.67
CA LEU A 474 25.80 8.04 -41.64
C LEU A 474 26.24 8.41 -43.06
N LYS A 475 27.04 9.48 -43.24
CA LYS A 475 27.64 9.84 -44.54
C LYS A 475 28.53 8.73 -45.09
N ARG A 476 29.29 8.05 -44.22
CA ARG A 476 30.19 6.95 -44.60
C ARG A 476 29.44 5.64 -44.89
N ALA A 477 28.27 5.45 -44.29
CA ALA A 477 27.34 4.35 -44.60
C ALA A 477 26.55 4.55 -45.90
N GLY A 478 26.82 5.62 -46.66
CA GLY A 478 26.22 5.88 -47.98
C GLY A 478 25.00 6.81 -47.97
N TYR A 479 24.62 7.37 -46.83
CA TYR A 479 23.48 8.28 -46.72
C TYR A 479 23.86 9.74 -46.98
N ARG A 480 22.92 10.52 -47.53
CA ARG A 480 23.06 11.97 -47.64
C ARG A 480 22.48 12.65 -46.40
N VAL A 481 23.31 13.10 -45.48
CA VAL A 481 22.87 13.60 -44.16
C VAL A 481 22.72 15.12 -44.14
N TYR A 482 21.60 15.61 -43.61
CA TYR A 482 21.28 17.00 -43.33
C TYR A 482 21.14 17.16 -41.82
N GLU A 483 21.89 18.06 -41.22
CA GLU A 483 22.05 18.18 -39.77
C GLU A 483 21.21 19.35 -39.25
N ALA A 484 20.52 19.13 -38.12
CA ALA A 484 19.69 20.12 -37.44
C ALA A 484 19.97 20.08 -35.93
N ALA A 485 20.05 21.24 -35.31
CA ALA A 485 20.28 21.41 -33.88
C ALA A 485 19.02 21.25 -33.03
N ASP A 486 17.84 21.33 -33.62
CA ASP A 486 16.58 21.12 -32.91
C ASP A 486 15.45 20.69 -33.85
N GLY A 487 14.29 20.39 -33.25
CA GLY A 487 13.11 19.94 -33.99
C GLY A 487 12.53 21.00 -34.94
N VAL A 488 12.75 22.29 -34.68
CA VAL A 488 12.24 23.37 -35.54
C VAL A 488 13.09 23.45 -36.80
N GLU A 489 14.41 23.48 -36.64
CA GLU A 489 15.37 23.44 -37.76
C GLU A 489 15.21 22.15 -38.59
N GLY A 490 14.96 21.01 -37.91
CA GLY A 490 14.69 19.74 -38.57
C GLY A 490 13.43 19.74 -39.42
N LEU A 491 12.34 20.36 -38.94
CA LEU A 491 11.08 20.51 -39.70
C LEU A 491 11.24 21.44 -40.91
N GLU A 492 12.01 22.53 -40.77
CA GLU A 492 12.31 23.45 -41.87
C GLU A 492 13.14 22.78 -42.97
N LEU A 493 14.20 22.06 -42.60
CA LEU A 493 15.03 21.26 -43.52
C LEU A 493 14.22 20.18 -44.22
N PHE A 494 13.33 19.51 -43.49
CA PHE A 494 12.46 18.48 -44.06
C PHE A 494 11.47 19.07 -45.08
N GLY A 495 10.88 20.23 -44.78
CA GLY A 495 9.99 20.94 -45.69
C GLY A 495 10.65 21.34 -47.02
N GLN A 496 11.97 21.61 -46.99
CA GLN A 496 12.76 21.94 -48.18
C GLN A 496 13.16 20.72 -49.03
N LEU A 497 13.25 19.52 -48.44
CA LEU A 497 13.77 18.32 -49.10
C LEU A 497 12.70 17.45 -49.79
N GLY A 498 11.42 17.60 -49.42
CA GLY A 498 10.31 16.83 -49.99
C GLY A 498 10.36 15.32 -49.69
N ALA A 499 9.38 14.54 -50.18
CA ALA A 499 9.06 13.15 -49.80
C ALA A 499 10.11 12.04 -50.12
N ARG A 500 11.41 12.38 -50.18
CA ARG A 500 12.54 11.46 -50.40
C ARG A 500 13.47 11.32 -49.18
N SER A 501 13.09 11.87 -48.03
CA SER A 501 13.90 11.85 -46.80
C SER A 501 13.28 11.03 -45.68
N THR A 502 14.14 10.40 -44.88
CA THR A 502 13.78 9.56 -43.73
C THR A 502 14.33 10.22 -42.46
N TRP A 503 13.59 10.15 -41.35
CA TRP A 503 13.96 10.79 -40.06
C TRP A 503 14.95 9.92 -39.29
N CYS A 504 15.96 10.53 -38.67
CA CYS A 504 16.78 9.88 -37.65
C CYS A 504 17.06 10.89 -36.52
N SER A 505 16.60 10.58 -35.32
CA SER A 505 16.84 11.37 -34.10
C SER A 505 17.47 10.46 -33.05
N SER A 506 18.45 10.96 -32.32
CA SER A 506 19.07 10.26 -31.19
C SER A 506 18.14 10.13 -29.97
N THR A 507 17.08 10.94 -29.92
CA THR A 507 16.14 11.04 -28.79
C THR A 507 14.74 10.48 -29.10
N TRP A 508 14.48 10.00 -30.33
CA TRP A 508 13.20 9.40 -30.74
C TRP A 508 13.40 8.02 -31.40
N PRO A 509 12.91 6.92 -30.82
CA PRO A 509 12.90 5.64 -31.51
C PRO A 509 11.82 5.63 -32.60
N TYR A 510 12.27 5.37 -33.84
CA TYR A 510 11.51 4.90 -35.02
C TYR A 510 9.99 4.70 -34.82
N ARG A 511 9.21 5.77 -34.95
CA ARG A 511 7.81 5.67 -35.37
C ARG A 511 7.76 5.65 -36.89
N GLY A 512 7.12 4.64 -37.47
CA GLY A 512 6.91 4.52 -38.91
C GLY A 512 6.45 5.81 -39.56
N CYS A 513 7.23 6.28 -40.54
CA CYS A 513 6.74 7.20 -41.55
C CYS A 513 5.61 6.50 -42.31
N ARG A 514 4.35 6.79 -41.95
CA ARG A 514 3.27 6.64 -42.93
C ARG A 514 3.50 7.68 -44.02
N ALA A 515 3.81 7.23 -45.22
CA ALA A 515 3.45 7.96 -46.42
C ALA A 515 1.92 7.97 -46.53
N ASN A 516 1.25 8.87 -45.81
CA ASN A 516 -0.08 9.27 -46.20
C ASN A 516 0.08 10.24 -47.37
N ARG A 517 -0.51 9.88 -48.51
CA ARG A 517 -1.02 10.86 -49.46
C ARG A 517 -2.10 11.70 -48.81
#